data_AF-A0A0A5HPS3-F1
#
_entry.id   AF-A0A0A5HPS3-F1
#
_cell.length_a   1.000
_cell.length_b   1.000
_cell.length_c   1.000
_cell.angle_alpha   90.00
_cell.angle_beta   90.00
_cell.angle_gamma   90.00
#
_symmetry.space_group_name_H-M   'P 1'
#
loop_
_entity.id
_entity.type
_entity.pdbx_description
1 polymer ?
#
loop_
_entity_poly.entity_id
_entity_poly.type
_entity_poly.pdbx_seq_one_letter_code
_entity_poly.pdbx_strand_id
1 'polypeptide(L)'
;MNWVLILCTGLLIVSFIISCSYAIHSVKKKGEGFMRYGSEGAAINFLSGILAGIIWFFYAGPINVFMLFGGMVYILACTAVCILILWVVLFVYKQSGLTQKQSYMQD
;
A
#
# COMPACT_ATOMS: atom_id res chain seq x y z
N MET A 1 16.03 19.35 -3.85
CA MET A 1 15.99 17.98 -3.29
C MET A 1 14.65 17.65 -2.65
N ASN A 2 14.14 18.46 -1.70
CA ASN A 2 13.00 18.06 -0.86
C ASN A 2 11.66 17.88 -1.62
N TRP A 3 11.36 18.72 -2.61
CA TRP A 3 10.04 18.70 -3.26
C TRP A 3 9.71 17.42 -4.03
N VAL A 4 10.69 16.80 -4.70
CA VAL A 4 10.48 15.54 -5.44
C VAL A 4 10.27 14.37 -4.47
N LEU A 5 11.03 14.34 -3.36
CA LEU A 5 10.84 13.33 -2.32
C LEU A 5 9.45 13.46 -1.67
N ILE A 6 9.01 14.69 -1.42
CA ILE A 6 7.66 14.98 -0.92
C ILE A 6 6.61 14.50 -1.91
N LEU A 7 6.79 14.74 -3.21
CA LEU A 7 5.87 14.29 -4.26
C LEU A 7 5.80 12.75 -4.31
N CYS A 8 6.94 12.05 -4.33
CA CYS A 8 6.99 10.60 -4.32
C CYS A 8 6.34 10.01 -3.06
N THR A 9 6.61 10.60 -1.90
CA THR A 9 6.04 10.17 -0.62
C THR A 9 4.53 10.41 -0.57
N GLY A 10 4.08 11.59 -1.03
CA GLY A 10 2.66 11.92 -1.12
C GLY A 10 1.90 10.96 -2.04
N LEU A 11 2.49 10.59 -3.18
CA LEU A 11 1.93 9.63 -4.11
C LEU A 11 1.76 8.24 -3.44
N LEU A 12 2.78 7.77 -2.73
CA LEU A 12 2.70 6.50 -1.98
C LEU A 12 1.63 6.54 -0.88
N ILE A 13 1.52 7.64 -0.14
CA ILE A 13 0.51 7.79 0.93
C ILE A 13 -0.90 7.76 0.33
N VAL A 14 -1.15 8.54 -0.73
CA VAL A 14 -2.46 8.59 -1.38
C VAL A 14 -2.84 7.21 -1.93
N SER A 15 -1.92 6.54 -2.62
CA SER A 15 -2.13 5.19 -3.13
C SER A 15 -2.41 4.19 -2.00
N PHE A 16 -1.73 4.32 -0.86
CA PHE A 16 -1.97 3.47 0.30
C PHE A 16 -3.37 3.68 0.90
N ILE A 17 -3.81 4.93 1.04
CA ILE A 17 -5.15 5.27 1.54
C ILE A 17 -6.23 4.71 0.60
N ILE A 18 -6.06 4.87 -0.71
CA ILE A 18 -6.98 4.32 -1.72
C ILE A 18 -7.01 2.80 -1.63
N SER A 19 -5.84 2.15 -1.52
CA SER A 19 -5.73 0.69 -1.43
C SER A 19 -6.42 0.15 -0.17
N CYS A 20 -6.21 0.78 0.98
CA CYS A 20 -6.88 0.41 2.23
C CYS A 20 -8.40 0.59 2.12
N SER A 21 -8.85 1.75 1.63
CA SER A 21 -10.28 2.06 1.50
C SER A 21 -10.97 1.08 0.56
N TYR A 22 -10.35 0.78 -0.58
CA TYR A 22 -10.84 -0.20 -1.55
C TYR A 22 -10.93 -1.60 -0.96
N ALA A 23 -9.88 -2.06 -0.27
CA ALA A 23 -9.82 -3.39 0.27
C ALA A 23 -10.83 -3.59 1.42
N ILE A 24 -10.96 -2.61 2.32
CA ILE A 24 -11.97 -2.62 3.39
C ILE A 24 -13.39 -2.64 2.80
N HIS A 25 -13.68 -1.77 1.83
CA HIS A 25 -15.00 -1.69 1.22
C HIS A 25 -15.37 -3.00 0.50
N SER A 26 -14.41 -3.58 -0.23
CA SER A 26 -14.61 -4.82 -0.99
C SER A 26 -14.80 -6.04 -0.09
N VAL A 27 -14.05 -6.13 1.02
CA VAL A 27 -14.23 -7.19 2.03
C VAL A 27 -15.61 -7.09 2.67
N LYS A 28 -16.06 -5.88 3.05
CA LYS A 28 -17.38 -5.67 3.66
C LYS A 28 -18.53 -6.07 2.72
N LYS A 29 -18.40 -5.81 1.42
CA LYS A 29 -19.49 -6.01 0.45
C LYS A 29 -19.56 -7.44 -0.12
N LYS A 30 -18.43 -8.14 -0.26
CA LYS A 30 -18.39 -9.42 -1.01
C LYS A 30 -17.99 -10.65 -0.19
N GLY A 31 -17.69 -10.51 1.10
CA GLY A 31 -17.60 -11.62 2.07
C GLY A 31 -16.44 -12.63 1.92
N GLU A 32 -15.94 -12.90 0.70
CA GLU A 32 -15.08 -14.06 0.44
C GLU A 32 -13.83 -13.78 -0.41
N GLY A 33 -13.57 -12.53 -0.79
CA GLY A 33 -12.44 -12.18 -1.67
C GLY A 33 -11.18 -11.68 -0.95
N PHE A 34 -10.90 -12.06 0.30
CA PHE A 34 -9.79 -11.52 1.11
C PHE A 34 -8.44 -11.47 0.36
N MET A 35 -8.01 -12.61 -0.17
CA MET A 35 -6.73 -12.69 -0.90
C MET A 35 -6.78 -11.92 -2.22
N ARG A 36 -7.93 -11.93 -2.90
CA ARG A 36 -8.14 -11.24 -4.17
C ARG A 36 -8.07 -9.72 -3.99
N TYR A 37 -8.86 -9.15 -3.09
CA TYR A 37 -8.87 -7.70 -2.85
C TYR A 37 -7.59 -7.20 -2.19
N GLY A 38 -6.95 -8.02 -1.35
CA GLY A 38 -5.60 -7.75 -0.83
C GLY A 38 -4.56 -7.68 -1.94
N SER A 39 -4.57 -8.64 -2.88
CA SER A 39 -3.67 -8.63 -4.03
C SER A 39 -3.91 -7.46 -4.98
N GLU A 40 -5.18 -7.10 -5.23
CA GLU A 40 -5.55 -5.95 -6.07
C GLU A 40 -5.09 -4.62 -5.44
N GLY A 41 -5.29 -4.43 -4.12
CA GLY A 41 -4.77 -3.25 -3.40
C GLY A 41 -3.24 -3.21 -3.32
N ALA A 42 -2.58 -4.36 -3.13
CA ALA A 42 -1.12 -4.43 -3.14
C ALA A 42 -0.55 -4.07 -4.52
N ALA A 43 -1.21 -4.47 -5.61
CA ALA A 43 -0.82 -4.12 -6.96
C ALA A 43 -0.87 -2.60 -7.23
N ILE A 44 -1.89 -1.91 -6.71
CA ILE A 44 -2.01 -0.44 -6.82
C ILE A 44 -0.83 0.25 -6.12
N ASN A 45 -0.50 -0.19 -4.90
CA ASN A 45 0.68 0.34 -4.17
C ASN A 45 1.99 0.01 -4.88
N PHE A 46 2.12 -1.18 -5.45
CA PHE A 46 3.32 -1.58 -6.17
C PHE A 46 3.54 -0.76 -7.44
N LEU A 47 2.49 -0.57 -8.26
CA LEU A 47 2.56 0.30 -9.44
C LEU A 47 2.89 1.74 -9.07
N SER A 48 2.35 2.22 -7.95
CA SER A 48 2.63 3.56 -7.42
C SER A 48 4.09 3.69 -6.97
N GLY A 49 4.64 2.66 -6.33
CA GLY A 49 6.06 2.57 -5.97
C GLY A 49 6.98 2.54 -7.18
N ILE A 50 6.62 1.80 -8.24
CA ILE A 50 7.35 1.82 -9.52
C ILE A 50 7.33 3.23 -10.11
N LEU A 51 6.17 3.88 -10.17
CA LEU A 51 6.05 5.23 -10.72
C LEU A 51 6.88 6.24 -9.93
N ALA A 52 6.83 6.18 -8.59
CA ALA A 52 7.66 7.01 -7.72
C ALA A 52 9.16 6.75 -7.94
N GLY A 53 9.56 5.48 -8.12
CA GLY A 53 10.93 5.09 -8.43
C GLY A 53 11.40 5.63 -9.78
N ILE A 54 10.55 5.58 -10.81
CA ILE A 54 10.85 6.15 -12.13
C ILE A 54 11.04 7.67 -12.03
N ILE A 55 10.12 8.37 -11.35
CA ILE A 55 10.23 9.83 -11.12
C ILE A 55 11.54 10.15 -10.40
N TRP A 56 11.88 9.38 -9.37
CA TRP A 56 13.14 9.56 -8.64
C TRP A 56 14.36 9.28 -9.50
N PHE A 57 14.31 8.24 -10.35
CA PHE A 57 15.41 7.89 -11.25
C PHE A 57 15.73 9.02 -12.23
N PHE A 58 14.70 9.59 -12.87
CA PHE A 58 14.88 10.74 -13.76
C PHE A 58 15.38 11.99 -13.04
N TYR A 59 14.98 12.19 -11.78
CA TYR A 59 15.41 13.34 -11.00
C TYR A 59 16.84 13.22 -10.45
N ALA A 60 17.15 12.11 -9.78
CA ALA A 60 18.40 11.92 -9.05
C ALA A 60 19.52 11.31 -9.91
N GLY A 61 19.18 10.62 -11.00
CA GLY A 61 20.13 9.99 -11.92
C GLY A 61 21.17 10.96 -12.49
N PRO A 62 20.78 12.16 -12.97
CA PRO A 62 21.72 13.16 -13.46
C PRO A 62 22.51 13.89 -12.36
N ILE A 63 22.09 13.79 -11.10
CA ILE A 63 22.66 14.59 -9.99
C ILE A 63 23.80 13.83 -9.32
N ASN A 64 23.51 12.67 -8.71
CA ASN A 64 24.50 11.88 -7.98
C ASN A 64 24.00 10.45 -7.72
N VAL A 65 24.88 9.47 -7.93
CA VAL A 65 24.66 8.04 -7.66
C VAL A 65 24.23 7.77 -6.22
N PHE A 66 24.82 8.44 -5.22
CA PHE A 66 24.46 8.23 -3.81
C PHE A 66 23.00 8.62 -3.53
N MET A 67 22.56 9.75 -4.10
CA MET A 67 21.19 10.24 -3.97
C MET A 67 20.19 9.35 -4.72
N LEU A 68 20.59 8.83 -5.89
CA LEU A 68 19.81 7.87 -6.66
C LEU A 68 19.56 6.60 -5.83
N PHE A 69 20.62 5.95 -5.34
CA PHE A 69 20.51 4.73 -4.53
C PHE A 69 19.72 4.96 -3.25
N GLY A 70 20.01 6.03 -2.51
CA GLY A 70 19.33 6.33 -1.24
C GLY A 70 17.83 6.49 -1.41
N GLY A 71 17.39 7.25 -2.42
CA GLY A 71 15.95 7.45 -2.64
C GLY A 71 15.25 6.23 -3.25
N MET A 72 15.93 5.43 -4.08
CA MET A 72 15.37 4.17 -4.58
C MET A 72 15.14 3.16 -3.44
N VAL A 73 16.10 3.03 -2.52
CA VAL A 73 15.97 2.18 -1.33
C VAL A 73 14.84 2.69 -0.43
N TYR A 74 14.73 4.00 -0.23
CA TYR A 74 13.63 4.61 0.53
C TYR A 74 12.26 4.31 -0.09
N ILE A 75 12.09 4.50 -1.40
CA ILE A 75 10.82 4.24 -2.10
C ILE A 75 10.45 2.75 -2.01
N LEU A 76 11.43 1.84 -2.20
CA LEU A 76 11.23 0.40 -2.05
C LEU A 76 10.80 0.03 -0.62
N ALA A 77 11.49 0.56 0.39
CA ALA A 77 11.16 0.31 1.79
C ALA A 77 9.77 0.82 2.15
N CYS A 78 9.42 2.05 1.76
CA CYS A 78 8.08 2.60 1.97
C CYS A 78 7.00 1.77 1.28
N THR A 79 7.23 1.37 0.02
CA THR A 79 6.28 0.52 -0.73
C THR A 79 6.07 -0.82 -0.04
N ALA A 80 7.14 -1.48 0.41
CA ALA A 80 7.07 -2.74 1.13
C ALA A 80 6.31 -2.61 2.46
N VAL A 81 6.57 -1.55 3.24
CA VAL A 81 5.87 -1.26 4.49
C VAL A 81 4.38 -1.01 4.23
N CYS A 82 4.02 -0.23 3.21
CA CYS A 82 2.63 -0.01 2.83
C CYS A 82 1.91 -1.31 2.47
N ILE A 83 2.55 -2.22 1.73
CA ILE A 83 1.98 -3.52 1.39
C ILE A 83 1.80 -4.38 2.66
N LEU A 84 2.80 -4.41 3.54
CA LEU A 84 2.73 -5.17 4.78
C LEU A 84 1.60 -4.67 5.69
N ILE A 85 1.48 -3.35 5.88
CA ILE A 85 0.39 -2.74 6.66
C ILE A 85 -0.97 -3.05 6.03
N LEU A 86 -1.12 -3.00 4.70
CA LEU A 86 -2.36 -3.35 4.01
C LEU A 86 -2.81 -4.78 4.37
N TRP A 87 -1.89 -5.74 4.35
CA TRP A 87 -2.17 -7.13 4.73
C TRP A 87 -2.55 -7.27 6.20
N VAL A 88 -1.87 -6.56 7.11
CA VAL A 88 -2.21 -6.56 8.54
C VAL A 88 -3.60 -5.97 8.78
N VAL A 89 -3.91 -4.82 8.18
CA VAL A 89 -5.23 -4.16 8.28
C VAL A 89 -6.33 -5.11 7.81
N LEU A 90 -6.13 -5.75 6.65
CA LEU A 90 -7.10 -6.72 6.15
C LEU A 90 -7.24 -7.90 7.10
N PHE A 91 -6.13 -8.47 7.59
CA PHE A 91 -6.15 -9.64 8.48
C PHE A 91 -6.94 -9.35 9.76
N VAL A 92 -6.68 -8.20 10.39
CA VAL A 92 -7.44 -7.73 11.57
C VAL A 92 -8.92 -7.59 11.22
N TYR A 93 -9.25 -7.01 10.06
CA TYR A 93 -10.64 -6.83 9.64
C TYR A 93 -11.38 -8.16 9.42
N LYS A 94 -10.69 -9.16 8.84
CA LYS A 94 -11.24 -10.51 8.67
C LYS A 94 -11.53 -11.17 10.02
N GLN A 95 -10.61 -11.03 10.98
CA GLN A 95 -10.77 -11.62 12.31
C GLN A 95 -11.97 -11.01 13.06
N SER A 96 -12.10 -9.68 13.06
CA SER A 96 -13.25 -8.98 13.67
C SER A 96 -14.59 -9.37 13.05
N GLY A 97 -14.63 -9.61 11.74
CA GLY A 97 -15.86 -10.07 11.06
C GLY A 97 -16.28 -11.50 11.42
N LEU A 98 -15.32 -12.39 11.72
CA LEU A 98 -15.60 -13.76 12.17
C LEU A 98 -16.15 -13.78 13.61
N THR A 99 -15.61 -12.93 14.49
CA THR A 99 -16.07 -12.81 15.88
C THR A 99 -17.52 -12.31 15.97
N GLN A 100 -17.93 -11.37 15.10
CA GLN A 100 -19.34 -10.94 15.04
C GLN A 100 -20.26 -12.05 14.54
N LYS A 101 -19.88 -12.79 13.48
CA LYS A 101 -20.72 -13.88 12.96
C LYS A 101 -20.95 -15.02 13.97
N GLN A 102 -19.97 -15.33 14.81
CA GLN A 102 -20.14 -16.34 15.86
C GLN A 102 -21.10 -15.89 16.95
N SER A 103 -21.15 -14.60 17.27
CA SER A 103 -22.07 -14.07 18.29
C SER A 103 -23.54 -14.17 17.86
N TYR A 104 -23.84 -14.06 16.55
CA TYR A 104 -25.20 -14.20 16.01
C TYR A 104 -25.69 -15.65 15.86
N MET A 105 -24.82 -16.66 16.00
CA MET A 105 -25.21 -18.08 15.92
C MET A 105 -25.35 -18.73 17.30
N GLN A 106 -25.11 -17.99 18.39
CA GLN A 106 -25.31 -18.46 19.76
C GLN A 106 -26.62 -17.98 20.39
N ASP A 107 -27.41 -17.19 19.68
CA ASP A 107 -28.80 -16.84 19.99
C ASP A 107 -29.78 -17.64 19.11
#